data_AF-A0A3V3S0K3-F1
#
_entry.id   AF-A0A3V3S0K3-F1
#
_cell.length_a   1.000
_cell.length_b   1.000
_cell.length_c   1.000
_cell.angle_alpha   90.00
_cell.angle_beta   90.00
_cell.angle_gamma   90.00
#
_symmetry.space_group_name_H-M   'P 1'
#
loop_
_entity.id
_entity.type
_entity.pdbx_description
1 polymer ?
#
loop_
_entity_poly.entity_id
_entity_poly.type
_entity_poly.pdbx_seq_one_letter_code
_entity_poly.pdbx_strand_id
1 'polypeptide(L)'
;MPEVKMSQYNKTIRMLFGVIAFLLLFSINTMLNDNLQYTRLSTICFLIGCYLFLYFFVFSLIDASINKRASFHQKYNQENIKNSFLKKIIEGENLVSKGYKLAFNLGFLVVMYFMLKNEM
;
A
#
# COMPACT_ATOMS: atom_id res chain seq x y z
N MET A 1 24.72 16.32 -7.34
CA MET A 1 23.57 15.55 -7.88
C MET A 1 22.59 15.24 -6.75
N PRO A 2 21.43 15.93 -6.67
CA PRO A 2 20.50 15.87 -5.53
C PRO A 2 19.28 14.92 -5.73
N GLU A 3 19.28 14.03 -6.72
CA GLU A 3 18.10 13.23 -7.08
C GLU A 3 17.71 12.12 -6.09
N VAL A 4 18.63 11.69 -5.21
CA VAL A 4 18.39 10.55 -4.30
C VAL A 4 17.44 10.89 -3.14
N LYS A 5 17.34 12.17 -2.71
CA LYS A 5 16.51 12.58 -1.57
C LYS A 5 15.00 12.64 -1.90
N MET A 6 14.64 12.89 -3.15
CA MET A 6 13.25 13.06 -3.58
C MET A 6 12.45 11.74 -3.52
N SER A 7 13.13 10.60 -3.72
CA SER A 7 12.54 9.25 -3.69
C SER A 7 12.07 8.81 -2.30
N GLN A 8 12.83 9.14 -1.25
CA GLN A 8 12.56 8.67 0.11
C GLN A 8 11.53 9.56 0.81
N TYR A 9 11.61 10.88 0.59
CA TYR A 9 10.64 11.86 1.09
C TYR A 9 9.21 11.56 0.64
N ASN A 10 9.02 11.28 -0.66
CA ASN A 10 7.71 10.94 -1.21
C ASN A 10 7.15 9.63 -0.64
N LYS A 11 8.01 8.65 -0.30
CA LYS A 11 7.59 7.40 0.35
C LYS A 11 7.11 7.65 1.78
N THR A 12 7.86 8.43 2.55
CA THR A 12 7.49 8.77 3.93
C THR A 12 6.18 9.55 3.99
N ILE A 13 5.98 10.52 3.09
CA ILE A 13 4.71 11.25 2.97
C ILE A 13 3.57 10.30 2.63
N ARG A 14 3.79 9.38 1.68
CA ARG A 14 2.76 8.40 1.29
C ARG A 14 2.37 7.49 2.47
N MET A 15 3.33 7.07 3.27
CA MET A 15 3.09 6.27 4.48
C MET A 15 2.32 7.08 5.53
N LEU A 16 2.72 8.33 5.76
CA LEU A 16 2.00 9.27 6.64
C LEU A 16 0.57 9.48 6.20
N PHE A 17 0.33 9.65 4.89
CA PHE A 17 -1.01 9.77 4.33
C PHE A 17 -1.87 8.54 4.66
N GLY A 18 -1.34 7.32 4.50
CA GLY A 18 -2.05 6.09 4.86
C GLY A 18 -2.46 6.05 6.34
N VAL A 19 -1.57 6.49 7.24
CA VAL A 19 -1.87 6.55 8.68
C VAL A 19 -2.91 7.62 8.99
N ILE A 20 -2.74 8.84 8.46
CA ILE A 20 -3.66 9.95 8.73
C ILE A 20 -5.05 9.65 8.17
N ALA A 21 -5.14 9.12 6.95
CA ALA A 21 -6.41 8.75 6.33
C ALA A 21 -7.14 7.66 7.14
N PHE A 22 -6.39 6.66 7.64
CA PHE A 22 -6.95 5.64 8.53
C PHE A 22 -7.49 6.25 9.83
N LEU A 23 -6.71 7.08 10.50
CA LEU A 23 -7.14 7.71 11.76
C LEU A 23 -8.38 8.59 11.57
N LEU A 24 -8.43 9.36 10.48
CA LEU A 24 -9.61 10.18 10.16
C LEU A 24 -10.86 9.33 9.94
N LEU A 25 -10.77 8.28 9.12
CA LEU A 25 -11.90 7.39 8.85
C LEU A 25 -12.28 6.54 10.05
N PHE A 26 -11.32 6.16 10.88
CA PHE A 26 -11.57 5.49 12.15
C PHE A 26 -12.33 6.38 13.13
N SER A 27 -11.95 7.65 13.24
CA SER A 27 -12.68 8.64 14.05
C SER A 27 -14.11 8.86 13.53
N ILE A 28 -14.28 8.98 12.20
CA ILE A 28 -15.63 9.07 11.60
C ILE A 28 -16.45 7.81 11.89
N ASN A 29 -15.85 6.62 11.76
CA ASN A 29 -16.49 5.38 12.15
C ASN A 29 -16.92 5.40 13.62
N THR A 30 -16.07 5.81 14.57
CA THR A 30 -16.47 5.89 15.97
C THR A 30 -17.66 6.84 16.19
N MET A 31 -17.68 8.00 15.52
CA MET A 31 -18.80 8.95 15.64
C MET A 31 -20.11 8.43 15.02
N LEU A 32 -20.02 7.69 13.91
CA LEU A 32 -21.20 7.14 13.24
C LEU A 32 -21.76 5.92 13.96
N ASN A 33 -20.91 5.12 14.62
CA ASN A 33 -21.32 3.89 15.30
C ASN A 33 -22.17 4.13 16.55
N ASP A 34 -22.10 5.32 17.14
CA ASP A 34 -22.93 5.72 18.28
C ASP A 34 -24.43 5.82 17.91
N ASN A 35 -24.76 5.80 16.62
CA ASN A 35 -26.12 5.90 16.13
C ASN A 35 -26.46 4.67 15.27
N LEU A 36 -27.39 3.83 15.77
CA LEU A 36 -27.82 2.55 15.18
C LEU A 36 -28.27 2.66 13.71
N GLN A 37 -28.71 3.84 13.27
CA GLN A 37 -29.10 4.08 11.88
C GLN A 37 -27.90 4.11 10.92
N TYR A 38 -26.68 4.40 11.41
CA TYR A 38 -25.48 4.59 10.60
C TYR A 38 -24.43 3.49 10.76
N THR A 39 -24.74 2.40 11.48
CA THR A 39 -23.80 1.28 11.73
C THR A 39 -23.18 0.71 10.44
N ARG A 40 -23.92 0.70 9.33
CA ARG A 40 -23.39 0.23 8.03
C ARG A 40 -22.43 1.23 7.38
N LEU A 41 -22.79 2.52 7.37
CA LEU A 41 -21.91 3.59 6.88
C LEU A 41 -20.61 3.64 7.69
N SER A 42 -20.72 3.46 9.02
CA SER A 42 -19.60 3.29 9.93
C SER A 42 -18.66 2.17 9.48
N THR A 43 -19.23 0.99 9.20
CA THR A 43 -18.47 -0.19 8.74
C THR A 43 -17.77 0.07 7.40
N ILE A 44 -18.43 0.76 6.46
CA ILE A 44 -17.85 1.16 5.18
C ILE A 44 -16.67 2.12 5.40
N CYS A 45 -16.83 3.14 6.25
CA CYS A 45 -15.75 4.07 6.60
C CYS A 45 -14.55 3.33 7.19
N PHE A 46 -14.78 2.39 8.10
CA PHE A 46 -13.71 1.56 8.67
C PHE A 46 -12.98 0.75 7.60
N LEU A 47 -13.70 0.10 6.70
CA LEU A 47 -13.11 -0.72 5.63
C LEU A 47 -12.29 0.10 4.64
N ILE A 48 -12.79 1.28 4.25
CA ILE A 48 -12.03 2.22 3.41
C ILE A 48 -10.78 2.68 4.15
N GLY A 49 -10.86 2.95 5.45
CA GLY A 49 -9.72 3.29 6.30
C GLY A 49 -8.66 2.19 6.27
N CYS A 50 -9.06 0.94 6.54
CA CYS A 50 -8.17 -0.23 6.49
C CYS A 50 -7.53 -0.39 5.12
N TYR A 51 -8.29 -0.21 4.03
CA TYR A 51 -7.77 -0.26 2.66
C TYR A 51 -6.68 0.79 2.42
N LEU A 52 -6.94 2.05 2.78
CA LEU A 52 -5.96 3.14 2.62
C LEU A 52 -4.70 2.89 3.46
N PHE A 53 -4.84 2.37 4.67
CA PHE A 53 -3.71 1.98 5.51
C PHE A 53 -2.88 0.87 4.85
N LEU A 54 -3.50 -0.24 4.46
CA LEU A 54 -2.80 -1.36 3.84
C LEU A 54 -2.09 -0.94 2.54
N TYR A 55 -2.79 -0.17 1.70
CA TYR A 55 -2.27 0.27 0.41
C TYR A 55 -1.13 1.28 0.53
N PHE A 56 -1.30 2.33 1.34
CA PHE A 56 -0.34 3.42 1.40
C PHE A 56 0.74 3.22 2.47
N PHE A 57 0.47 2.50 3.54
CA PHE A 57 1.44 2.21 4.60
C PHE A 57 2.10 0.84 4.41
N VAL A 58 1.33 -0.26 4.45
CA VAL A 58 1.90 -1.62 4.48
C VAL A 58 2.63 -1.96 3.18
N PHE A 59 2.04 -1.71 2.01
CA PHE A 59 2.75 -1.97 0.75
C PHE A 59 3.96 -1.06 0.54
N SER A 60 3.91 0.19 1.00
CA SER A 60 5.08 1.06 1.00
C SER A 60 6.20 0.53 1.89
N LEU A 61 5.86 -0.10 3.02
CA LEU A 61 6.80 -0.69 3.97
C LEU A 61 7.44 -1.97 3.39
N ILE A 62 6.64 -2.82 2.74
CA ILE A 62 7.11 -4.01 2.03
C ILE A 62 8.05 -3.59 0.90
N ASP A 63 7.65 -2.65 0.04
CA ASP A 63 8.50 -2.13 -1.05
C ASP A 63 9.80 -1.52 -0.49
N ALA A 64 9.75 -0.79 0.63
CA ALA A 64 10.96 -0.23 1.26
C ALA A 64 11.90 -1.32 1.81
N SER A 65 11.35 -2.38 2.37
CA SER A 65 12.10 -3.51 2.93
C SER A 65 12.80 -4.33 1.84
N ILE A 66 12.11 -4.57 0.71
CA ILE A 66 12.66 -5.28 -0.45
C ILE A 66 13.79 -4.47 -1.08
N ASN A 67 13.58 -3.16 -1.30
CA ASN A 67 14.58 -2.27 -1.87
C ASN A 67 15.87 -2.18 -1.02
N LYS A 68 15.77 -2.25 0.31
CA LYS A 68 16.96 -2.32 1.17
C LYS A 68 17.75 -3.61 0.95
N ARG A 69 17.11 -4.77 0.83
CA ARG A 69 17.80 -6.06 0.57
C ARG A 69 18.44 -6.11 -0.81
N ALA A 70 17.72 -5.66 -1.85
CA ALA A 70 18.26 -5.57 -3.21
C ALA A 70 19.45 -4.61 -3.27
N SER A 71 19.39 -3.46 -2.59
CA SER A 71 20.49 -2.48 -2.53
C SER A 71 21.74 -3.02 -1.85
N PHE A 72 21.64 -3.84 -0.81
CA PHE A 72 22.83 -4.45 -0.17
C PHE A 72 23.52 -5.45 -1.09
N HIS A 73 22.76 -6.31 -1.78
CA HIS A 73 23.35 -7.25 -2.76
C HIS A 73 23.83 -6.56 -4.05
N GLN A 74 23.13 -5.52 -4.52
CA GLN A 74 23.57 -4.74 -5.69
C GLN A 74 24.80 -3.90 -5.39
N LYS A 75 24.89 -3.24 -4.24
CA LYS A 75 26.04 -2.39 -3.90
C LYS A 75 27.33 -3.18 -3.69
N TYR A 76 27.21 -4.44 -3.27
CA TYR A 76 28.35 -5.38 -3.18
C TYR A 76 28.74 -6.00 -4.53
N ASN A 77 27.87 -5.97 -5.53
CA ASN A 77 28.06 -6.71 -6.79
C ASN A 77 28.08 -5.79 -8.03
N GLN A 78 27.87 -4.48 -7.84
CA GLN A 78 27.93 -3.46 -8.91
C GLN A 78 29.34 -3.30 -9.52
N GLU A 79 30.39 -3.74 -8.83
CA GLU A 79 31.73 -3.82 -9.43
C GLU A 79 31.89 -5.00 -10.40
N ASN A 80 30.96 -5.96 -10.47
CA ASN A 80 31.09 -7.19 -11.28
C ASN A 80 29.90 -7.57 -12.19
N ILE A 81 28.73 -6.92 -12.11
CA ILE A 81 27.56 -7.37 -12.89
C ILE A 81 27.48 -6.68 -14.26
N LYS A 82 28.13 -7.28 -15.27
CA LYS A 82 27.83 -7.09 -16.70
C LYS A 82 26.74 -8.04 -17.24
N ASN A 83 26.15 -8.90 -16.39
CA ASN A 83 25.27 -9.98 -16.84
C ASN A 83 23.77 -9.61 -16.85
N SER A 84 23.19 -9.63 -18.05
CA SER A 84 21.78 -9.41 -18.43
C SER A 84 20.73 -10.14 -17.56
N PHE A 85 21.11 -11.21 -16.86
CA PHE A 85 20.20 -12.04 -16.06
C PHE A 85 19.69 -11.35 -14.79
N LEU A 86 20.54 -10.61 -14.09
CA LEU A 86 20.15 -9.91 -12.86
C LEU A 86 19.22 -8.72 -13.13
N LYS A 87 19.33 -8.10 -14.31
CA LYS A 87 18.41 -7.04 -14.77
C LYS A 87 16.97 -7.57 -14.90
N LYS A 88 16.79 -8.79 -15.41
CA LYS A 88 15.48 -9.46 -15.51
C LYS A 88 14.86 -9.78 -14.15
N ILE A 89 15.69 -10.12 -13.15
CA ILE A 89 15.20 -10.41 -11.79
C ILE A 89 14.68 -9.12 -11.12
N ILE A 90 15.39 -8.01 -11.28
CA ILE A 90 14.97 -6.69 -10.76
C ILE A 90 13.69 -6.20 -11.46
N GLU A 91 13.56 -6.41 -12.79
CA GLU A 91 12.31 -6.14 -13.51
C GLU A 91 11.16 -7.04 -13.04
N GLY A 92 11.46 -8.30 -12.68
CA GLY A 92 10.52 -9.27 -12.11
C GLY A 92 9.97 -8.86 -10.73
N GLU A 93 10.80 -8.31 -9.83
CA GLU A 93 10.35 -7.80 -8.52
C GLU A 93 9.31 -6.69 -8.67
N ASN A 94 9.50 -5.82 -9.66
CA ASN A 94 8.57 -4.73 -9.97
C ASN A 94 7.22 -5.26 -10.50
N LEU A 95 7.25 -6.39 -11.22
CA LEU A 95 6.07 -7.12 -11.70
C LEU A 95 5.30 -7.79 -10.55
N VAL A 96 6.01 -8.45 -9.61
CA VAL A 96 5.39 -9.02 -8.41
C VAL A 96 4.77 -7.93 -7.55
N SER A 97 5.43 -6.76 -7.43
CA SER A 97 4.91 -5.62 -6.67
C SER A 97 3.60 -5.07 -7.23
N LYS A 98 3.49 -5.02 -8.55
CA LYS A 98 2.25 -4.62 -9.23
C LYS A 98 1.17 -5.70 -9.12
N GLY A 99 1.54 -6.97 -9.20
CA GLY A 99 0.61 -8.11 -9.12
C GLY A 99 -0.14 -8.18 -7.79
N TYR A 100 0.55 -8.10 -6.65
CA TYR A 100 -0.12 -8.18 -5.35
C TYR A 100 -1.02 -6.95 -5.10
N LYS A 101 -0.64 -5.75 -5.59
CA LYS A 101 -1.47 -4.54 -5.48
C LYS A 101 -2.75 -4.65 -6.30
N LEU A 102 -2.64 -5.20 -7.52
CA LEU A 102 -3.80 -5.45 -8.38
C LEU A 102 -4.78 -6.42 -7.72
N ALA A 103 -4.26 -7.56 -7.23
CA ALA A 103 -5.08 -8.56 -6.55
C ALA A 103 -5.76 -7.98 -5.30
N PHE A 104 -5.04 -7.16 -4.53
CA PHE A 104 -5.59 -6.47 -3.37
C PHE A 104 -6.71 -5.49 -3.74
N ASN A 105 -6.52 -4.66 -4.78
CA ASN A 105 -7.53 -3.70 -5.22
C ASN A 105 -8.78 -4.40 -5.76
N LEU A 106 -8.61 -5.47 -6.54
CA LEU A 106 -9.72 -6.28 -7.04
C LEU A 106 -10.47 -6.96 -5.89
N GLY A 107 -9.76 -7.55 -4.94
CA GLY A 107 -10.36 -8.16 -3.76
C GLY A 107 -11.17 -7.16 -2.94
N PHE A 108 -10.64 -5.96 -2.74
CA PHE A 108 -11.36 -4.88 -2.04
C PHE A 108 -12.62 -4.44 -2.79
N LEU A 109 -12.55 -4.26 -4.11
CA LEU A 109 -13.72 -3.93 -4.93
C LEU A 109 -14.81 -4.99 -4.84
N VAL A 110 -14.44 -6.27 -4.84
CA VAL A 110 -15.40 -7.37 -4.70
C VAL A 110 -16.07 -7.34 -3.33
N VAL A 111 -15.31 -7.14 -2.24
CA VAL A 111 -15.87 -7.02 -0.88
C VAL A 111 -16.83 -5.84 -0.78
N MET A 112 -16.43 -4.67 -1.28
CA MET A 112 -17.27 -3.48 -1.32
C MET A 112 -18.54 -3.69 -2.15
N TYR A 113 -18.43 -4.33 -3.30
CA TYR A 113 -19.58 -4.66 -4.15
C TYR A 113 -20.57 -5.56 -3.43
N PHE A 114 -20.12 -6.62 -2.75
CA PHE A 114 -21.02 -7.49 -1.99
C PHE A 114 -21.69 -6.79 -0.81
N MET A 115 -20.97 -5.90 -0.12
CA MET A 115 -21.56 -5.10 0.96
C MET A 115 -22.65 -4.16 0.46
N LEU A 116 -22.41 -3.46 -0.66
CA LEU A 116 -23.39 -2.56 -1.27
C LEU A 116 -24.53 -3.31 -1.97
N LYS A 117 -24.27 -4.51 -2.52
CA LYS A 117 -25.30 -5.34 -3.14
C LYS A 117 -26.24 -5.96 -2.10
N ASN A 118 -25.72 -6.41 -0.97
CA ASN A 118 -26.56 -6.88 0.15
C ASN A 118 -27.37 -5.73 0.81
N GLU A 119 -27.19 -4.49 0.35
CA GLU A 119 -27.98 -3.31 0.71
C GLU A 119 -29.19 -3.06 -0.20
N MET A 120 -29.21 -3.60 -1.44
CA MET A 120 -30.34 -3.53 -2.39
C MET A 120 -31.24 -4.75 -2.30
#